data_AF-A0A2N2J9J0-F1
#
_entry.id   AF-A0A2N2J9J0-F1
#
_cell.length_a   1.000
_cell.length_b   1.000
_cell.length_c   1.000
_cell.angle_alpha   90.00
_cell.angle_beta   90.00
_cell.angle_gamma   90.00
#
_symmetry.space_group_name_H-M   'P 1'
#
loop_
_entity.id
_entity.type
_entity.pdbx_description
1 polymer ?
#
loop_
_entity_poly.entity_id
_entity_poly.type
_entity_poly.pdbx_seq_one_letter_code
_entity_poly.pdbx_strand_id
1 'polypeptide(L)'
;MLYHAAAVIAAGHTVALFDQAMALLGRCGFTPEDARAALQPLSRGALDNLAVGPPADAITGPITRGDVATIAAHLAALADAGDAQTEATYRLLARRALALSAAALPAEAASALRATLGVRG
;
A
#
# COMPACT_ATOMS: atom_id res chain seq x y z
N MET A 1 -23.50 -5.94 -11.30
CA MET A 1 -22.89 -4.99 -10.35
C MET A 1 -21.54 -5.44 -9.79
N LEU A 2 -21.36 -6.69 -9.33
CA LEU A 2 -20.06 -7.17 -8.82
C LEU A 2 -18.90 -7.02 -9.82
N TYR A 3 -19.14 -7.34 -11.11
CA TYR A 3 -18.17 -7.09 -12.19
C TYR A 3 -17.73 -5.62 -12.25
N HIS A 4 -18.69 -4.70 -12.18
CA HIS A 4 -18.41 -3.27 -12.25
C HIS A 4 -17.64 -2.79 -11.02
N ALA A 5 -18.00 -3.27 -9.83
CA ALA A 5 -17.23 -3.00 -8.61
C ALA A 5 -15.79 -3.51 -8.72
N ALA A 6 -15.57 -4.72 -9.27
CA ALA A 6 -14.23 -5.25 -9.50
C ALA A 6 -13.42 -4.38 -10.48
N ALA A 7 -14.04 -3.90 -11.57
CA ALA A 7 -13.40 -2.98 -12.50
C ALA A 7 -13.03 -1.63 -11.85
N VAL A 8 -13.90 -1.10 -10.99
CA VAL A 8 -13.62 0.12 -10.21
C VAL A 8 -12.47 -0.10 -9.23
N ILE A 9 -12.41 -1.25 -8.54
CA ILE A 9 -11.29 -1.60 -7.66
C ILE A 9 -9.97 -1.68 -8.45
N ALA A 10 -9.99 -2.31 -9.64
CA ALA A 10 -8.78 -2.51 -10.44
C ALA A 10 -8.27 -1.21 -11.07
N ALA A 11 -9.16 -0.34 -11.58
CA ALA A 11 -8.78 0.86 -12.32
C ALA A 11 -9.08 2.16 -11.56
N GLY A 12 -10.33 2.40 -11.19
CA GLY A 12 -10.76 3.65 -10.56
C GLY A 12 -10.07 3.92 -9.22
N HIS A 13 -9.98 2.91 -8.36
CA HIS A 13 -9.29 3.03 -7.07
C HIS A 13 -7.78 3.17 -7.23
N THR A 14 -7.17 2.60 -8.27
CA THR A 14 -5.75 2.84 -8.57
C THR A 14 -5.49 4.33 -8.84
N VAL A 15 -6.38 5.01 -9.58
CA VAL A 15 -6.28 6.46 -9.80
C VAL A 15 -6.46 7.24 -8.49
N ALA A 16 -7.47 6.89 -7.67
CA ALA A 16 -7.69 7.55 -6.38
C ALA A 16 -6.51 7.37 -5.42
N LEU A 17 -5.87 6.19 -5.40
CA LEU A 17 -4.68 5.93 -4.60
C LEU A 17 -3.47 6.72 -5.11
N PHE A 18 -3.33 6.85 -6.43
CA PHE A 18 -2.26 7.65 -7.02
C PHE A 18 -2.39 9.14 -6.63
N ASP A 19 -3.61 9.67 -6.63
CA ASP A 19 -3.91 11.03 -6.15
C ASP A 19 -3.54 11.21 -4.66
N GLN A 20 -3.92 10.27 -3.79
CA GLN A 20 -3.51 10.30 -2.38
C GLN A 20 -1.99 10.26 -2.21
N ALA A 21 -1.28 9.44 -3.01
CA ALA A 21 0.18 9.38 -2.99
C ALA A 21 0.82 10.70 -3.46
N MET A 22 0.27 11.36 -4.48
CA MET A 22 0.71 12.68 -4.92
C MET A 22 0.50 13.72 -3.81
N ALA A 23 -0.65 13.71 -3.14
CA ALA A 23 -0.92 14.61 -2.02
C ALA A 23 0.08 14.43 -0.88
N LEU A 24 0.46 13.19 -0.54
CA LEU A 24 1.51 12.90 0.45
C LEU A 24 2.87 13.47 0.02
N LEU A 25 3.30 13.28 -1.24
CA LEU A 25 4.55 13.87 -1.74
C LEU A 25 4.51 15.41 -1.77
N GLY A 26 3.35 16.02 -2.02
CA GLY A 26 3.18 17.47 -1.92
C GLY A 26 3.50 18.00 -0.53
N ARG A 27 3.19 17.23 0.52
CA ARG A 27 3.57 17.56 1.91
C ARG A 27 5.07 17.42 2.18
N CYS A 28 5.76 16.66 1.35
CA CYS A 28 7.22 16.55 1.35
C CYS A 28 7.89 17.64 0.48
N GLY A 29 7.12 18.58 -0.07
CA GLY A 29 7.63 19.71 -0.87
C GLY A 29 7.73 19.43 -2.37
N PHE A 30 7.18 18.32 -2.87
CA PHE A 30 7.16 18.03 -4.31
C PHE A 30 6.12 18.89 -5.02
N THR A 31 6.45 19.34 -6.23
CA THR A 31 5.44 19.89 -7.15
C THR A 31 4.53 18.76 -7.67
N PRO A 32 3.32 19.06 -8.17
CA PRO A 32 2.46 18.05 -8.81
C PRO A 32 3.16 17.31 -9.95
N GLU A 33 3.99 18.00 -10.72
CA GLU A 33 4.78 17.45 -11.81
C GLU A 33 5.85 16.47 -11.31
N ASP A 34 6.63 16.88 -10.30
CA ASP A 34 7.69 16.05 -9.71
C ASP A 34 7.11 14.82 -9.00
N ALA A 35 6.00 14.99 -8.27
CA ALA A 35 5.31 13.89 -7.60
C ALA A 35 4.82 12.85 -8.63
N ARG A 36 4.23 13.31 -9.74
CA ARG A 36 3.81 12.42 -10.83
C ARG A 36 5.00 11.71 -11.46
N ALA A 37 6.07 12.43 -11.76
CA ALA A 37 7.28 11.87 -12.37
C ALA A 37 7.93 10.80 -11.47
N ALA A 38 7.92 11.00 -10.15
CA ALA A 38 8.44 10.05 -9.17
C ALA A 38 7.55 8.79 -9.03
N LEU A 39 6.22 8.96 -8.97
CA LEU A 39 5.29 7.88 -8.67
C LEU A 39 4.87 7.04 -9.88
N GLN A 40 4.86 7.63 -11.08
CA GLN A 40 4.36 6.96 -12.29
C GLN A 40 5.18 5.70 -12.64
N PRO A 41 6.53 5.70 -12.63
CA PRO A 41 7.31 4.50 -12.92
C PRO A 41 7.08 3.39 -11.89
N LEU A 42 6.95 3.74 -10.61
CA LEU A 42 6.68 2.78 -9.52
C LEU A 42 5.32 2.11 -9.71
N SER A 43 4.29 2.90 -10.00
CA SER A 43 2.92 2.41 -10.21
C SER A 43 2.84 1.53 -11.46
N ARG A 44 3.50 1.93 -12.54
CA ARG A 44 3.58 1.12 -13.77
C ARG A 44 4.30 -0.19 -13.53
N GLY A 45 5.42 -0.19 -12.81
CA GLY A 45 6.13 -1.42 -12.45
C GLY A 45 5.27 -2.40 -11.66
N ALA A 46 4.45 -1.92 -10.72
CA ALA A 46 3.52 -2.78 -9.97
C ALA A 46 2.45 -3.41 -10.87
N LEU A 47 1.91 -2.67 -11.84
CA LEU A 47 0.94 -3.18 -12.81
C LEU A 47 1.58 -4.14 -13.83
N ASP A 48 2.78 -3.82 -14.30
CA ASP A 48 3.55 -4.68 -15.20
C ASP A 48 3.86 -6.03 -14.52
N ASN A 49 4.25 -6.04 -13.24
CA ASN A 49 4.44 -7.27 -12.46
C ASN A 49 3.14 -8.08 -12.30
N LEU A 50 1.99 -7.42 -12.19
CA LEU A 50 0.70 -8.10 -12.11
C LEU A 50 0.30 -8.77 -13.43
N ALA A 51 0.83 -8.30 -14.57
CA ALA A 51 0.55 -8.89 -15.87
C ALA A 51 1.25 -10.25 -16.09
N VAL A 52 2.32 -10.55 -15.32
CA VAL A 52 3.13 -11.76 -15.47
C VAL A 52 2.79 -12.89 -14.49
N GLY A 53 2.00 -12.62 -13.44
CA GLY A 53 1.72 -13.61 -12.41
C GLY A 53 0.57 -13.26 -11.46
N PRO A 54 0.25 -14.13 -10.49
CA PRO A 54 -0.77 -13.86 -9.50
C PRO A 54 -0.37 -12.68 -8.59
N PRO A 55 -1.34 -12.01 -7.92
CA PRO A 55 -1.06 -10.87 -7.05
C PRO A 55 -0.03 -11.13 -5.93
N ALA A 56 0.10 -12.38 -5.46
CA ALA A 56 1.06 -12.75 -4.42
C ALA A 56 2.53 -12.64 -4.88
N ASP A 57 2.77 -12.82 -6.19
CA ASP A 57 4.11 -12.73 -6.79
C ASP A 57 4.41 -11.30 -7.26
N ALA A 58 3.38 -10.54 -7.61
CA ALA A 58 3.51 -9.16 -8.09
C ALA A 58 3.72 -8.14 -6.95
N ILE A 59 3.20 -8.43 -5.76
CA ILE A 59 3.26 -7.52 -4.63
C ILE A 59 4.68 -7.45 -4.05
N THR A 60 5.14 -6.24 -3.77
CA THR A 60 6.46 -5.96 -3.19
C THR A 60 6.34 -5.01 -2.01
N GLY A 61 7.46 -4.72 -1.35
CA GLY A 61 7.54 -3.71 -0.30
C GLY A 61 7.78 -4.28 1.10
N PRO A 62 7.68 -3.44 2.13
CA PRO A 62 8.06 -3.82 3.50
C PRO A 62 7.20 -4.94 4.09
N ILE A 63 5.92 -5.03 3.73
CA ILE A 63 5.03 -6.11 4.19
C ILE A 63 5.55 -7.48 3.74
N THR A 64 5.92 -7.63 2.47
CA THR A 64 6.36 -8.93 1.92
C THR A 64 7.71 -9.38 2.46
N ARG A 65 8.49 -8.46 3.03
CA ARG A 65 9.77 -8.74 3.70
C ARG A 65 9.66 -8.90 5.21
N GLY A 66 8.48 -8.71 5.80
CA GLY A 66 8.30 -8.76 7.25
C GLY A 66 8.89 -7.55 8.00
N ASP A 67 9.09 -6.42 7.32
CA ASP A 67 9.75 -5.23 7.88
C ASP A 67 8.77 -4.41 8.72
N VAL A 68 8.59 -4.83 9.97
CA VAL A 68 7.69 -4.21 10.95
C VAL A 68 8.12 -2.77 11.27
N ALA A 69 9.42 -2.50 11.33
CA ALA A 69 9.96 -1.19 11.70
C ALA A 69 9.56 -0.13 10.65
N THR A 70 9.71 -0.44 9.36
CA THR A 70 9.27 0.45 8.28
C THR A 70 7.76 0.70 8.31
N ILE A 71 6.95 -0.33 8.57
CA ILE A 71 5.48 -0.15 8.68
C ILE A 71 5.10 0.74 9.86
N ALA A 72 5.74 0.55 11.02
CA ALA A 72 5.51 1.39 12.19
C ALA A 72 5.90 2.86 11.91
N ALA A 73 7.03 3.09 11.23
CA ALA A 73 7.47 4.42 10.84
C ALA A 73 6.50 5.10 9.86
N HIS A 74 5.99 4.37 8.87
CA HIS A 74 4.97 4.91 7.95
C HIS A 74 3.70 5.33 8.69
N LEU A 75 3.21 4.50 9.62
CA LEU A 75 2.00 4.81 10.39
C LEU A 75 2.19 6.03 11.30
N ALA A 76 3.36 6.16 11.92
CA ALA A 76 3.69 7.36 12.70
C ALA A 76 3.69 8.62 11.81
N ALA A 77 4.36 8.55 10.65
CA ALA A 77 4.38 9.67 9.71
C ALA A 77 2.98 10.05 9.18
N LEU A 78 2.11 9.07 8.95
CA LEU A 78 0.72 9.29 8.54
C LEU A 78 -0.14 9.89 9.67
N ALA A 79 0.09 9.46 10.91
CA ALA A 79 -0.58 10.01 12.09
C ALA A 79 -0.16 11.47 12.34
N ASP A 80 1.15 11.76 12.29
CA ASP A 80 1.69 13.12 12.40
C ASP A 80 1.19 14.02 11.27
N ALA A 81 0.94 13.42 10.11
CA ALA A 81 0.34 14.09 8.99
C ALA A 81 -1.11 14.54 9.27
N GLY A 82 -1.83 13.91 10.21
CA GLY A 82 -3.18 14.29 10.60
C GLY A 82 -4.27 13.96 9.57
N ASP A 83 -3.98 13.09 8.60
CA ASP A 83 -4.96 12.61 7.62
C ASP A 83 -5.41 11.19 7.96
N ALA A 84 -6.46 11.11 8.79
CA ALA A 84 -7.02 9.86 9.25
C ALA A 84 -7.58 8.97 8.12
N GLN A 85 -8.04 9.56 7.01
CA GLN A 85 -8.55 8.77 5.88
C GLN A 85 -7.42 8.10 5.13
N THR A 86 -6.34 8.82 4.87
CA THR A 86 -5.14 8.25 4.24
C THR A 86 -4.49 7.19 5.13
N GLU A 87 -4.42 7.39 6.45
CA GLU A 87 -3.95 6.35 7.38
C GLU A 87 -4.86 5.10 7.34
N ALA A 88 -6.18 5.29 7.36
CA ALA A 88 -7.13 4.18 7.29
C ALA A 88 -6.99 3.38 5.99
N THR A 89 -6.88 4.06 4.84
CA THR A 89 -6.62 3.44 3.55
C THR A 89 -5.30 2.66 3.55
N TYR A 90 -4.23 3.25 4.08
CA TYR A 90 -2.93 2.57 4.21
C TYR A 90 -3.06 1.27 5.02
N ARG A 91 -3.72 1.32 6.18
CA ARG A 91 -3.94 0.13 7.02
C ARG A 91 -4.75 -0.94 6.29
N LEU A 92 -5.84 -0.56 5.62
CA LEU A 92 -6.69 -1.51 4.89
C LEU A 92 -5.92 -2.25 3.79
N LEU A 93 -5.14 -1.52 2.99
CA LEU A 93 -4.34 -2.10 1.92
C LEU A 93 -3.15 -2.90 2.45
N ALA A 94 -2.48 -2.43 3.51
CA ALA A 94 -1.38 -3.16 4.15
C ALA A 94 -1.85 -4.50 4.74
N ARG A 95 -3.07 -4.55 5.31
CA ARG A 95 -3.68 -5.81 5.77
C ARG A 95 -3.98 -6.76 4.62
N ARG A 96 -4.46 -6.25 3.48
CA ARG A 96 -4.66 -7.05 2.27
C ARG A 96 -3.33 -7.58 1.74
N ALA A 97 -2.29 -6.74 1.72
CA ALA A 97 -0.93 -7.14 1.35
C ALA A 97 -0.37 -8.24 2.26
N LEU A 98 -0.62 -8.13 3.57
CA LEU A 98 -0.23 -9.15 4.54
C LEU A 98 -0.96 -10.47 4.27
N ALA A 99 -2.26 -10.43 3.98
CA ALA A 99 -3.02 -11.63 3.63
C ALA A 99 -2.47 -12.31 2.34
N LEU A 100 -1.97 -11.55 1.37
CA LEU A 100 -1.34 -12.07 0.17
C LEU A 100 0.03 -12.73 0.42
N SER A 101 0.78 -12.26 1.41
CA SER A 101 2.17 -12.66 1.66
C SER A 101 2.39 -13.49 2.93
N ALA A 102 1.37 -13.69 3.76
CA ALA A 102 1.49 -14.31 5.09
C ALA A 102 2.11 -15.73 5.05
N ALA A 103 1.85 -16.51 4.00
CA ALA A 103 2.41 -17.86 3.86
C ALA A 103 3.93 -17.87 3.62
N ALA A 104 4.48 -16.77 3.11
CA ALA A 104 5.92 -16.63 2.83
C ALA A 104 6.70 -15.99 4.00
N LEU A 105 6.02 -15.49 5.03
CA LEU A 105 6.63 -14.78 6.15
C LEU A 105 6.86 -15.71 7.36
N PRO A 106 7.93 -15.48 8.14
CA PRO A 106 8.04 -16.07 9.46
C PRO A 106 6.82 -15.74 10.33
N ALA A 107 6.35 -16.72 11.11
CA ALA A 107 5.14 -16.58 11.93
C ALA A 107 5.22 -15.38 12.89
N GLU A 108 6.39 -15.13 13.47
CA GLU A 108 6.66 -13.98 14.34
C GLU A 108 6.49 -12.64 13.60
N ALA A 109 7.09 -12.50 12.41
CA ALA A 109 6.98 -11.30 11.60
C ALA A 109 5.52 -11.05 11.17
N ALA A 110 4.80 -12.09 10.75
CA ALA A 110 3.39 -11.99 10.40
C ALA A 110 2.53 -11.58 11.61
N SER A 111 2.81 -12.12 12.80
CA SER A 111 2.12 -11.75 14.04
C SER A 111 2.38 -10.28 14.42
N ALA A 112 3.63 -9.85 14.39
CA ALA A 112 4.02 -8.47 14.68
C ALA A 112 3.36 -7.48 13.70
N LEU A 113 3.35 -7.79 12.40
CA LEU A 113 2.65 -6.96 11.41
C LEU A 113 1.14 -6.87 11.67
N ARG A 114 0.48 -7.96 12.07
CA ARG A 114 -0.96 -7.91 12.45
C ARG A 114 -1.18 -6.98 13.63
N ALA A 115 -0.34 -7.06 14.66
CA ALA A 115 -0.43 -6.20 15.83
C ALA A 115 -0.24 -4.72 15.44
N THR A 116 0.81 -4.38 14.69
CA THR A 116 1.10 -3.01 14.21
C THR A 116 -0.03 -2.45 13.35
N LEU A 117 -0.64 -3.29 12.50
CA LEU A 117 -1.75 -2.90 11.64
C LEU A 117 -3.11 -2.87 12.36
N GLY A 118 -3.17 -3.24 13.65
CA GLY A 118 -4.41 -3.26 14.43
C GLY A 118 -5.41 -4.34 14.00
N VAL A 119 -4.91 -5.47 13.49
CA VAL A 119 -5.73 -6.66 13.22
C VAL A 119 -5.71 -7.54 14.46
N ARG A 120 -6.85 -7.73 15.11
CA ARG A 120 -7.00 -8.80 16.11
C ARG A 120 -7.25 -10.11 15.35
N GLY A 121 -6.46 -11.12 15.67
CA GLY A 121 -6.57 -12.47 15.10
C GLY A 121 -7.85 -13.17 15.48
#